data_AF-W1YCS4-F1
#
_entry.id   AF-W1YCS4-F1
#
_cell.length_a   1.000
_cell.length_b   1.000
_cell.length_c   1.000
_cell.angle_alpha   90.00
_cell.angle_beta   90.00
_cell.angle_gamma   90.00
#
_symmetry.space_group_name_H-M   'P 1'
#
loop_
_entity.id
_entity.type
_entity.pdbx_description
1 polymer ?
#
loop_
_entity_poly.entity_id
_entity_poly.type
_entity_poly.pdbx_seq_one_letter_code
_entity_poly.pdbx_strand_id
1 'polypeptide(L)' 'AEYTPVKRIVVGVDGSDSARKALKCAVVEAEAWGAELTAVAAVPMASGAGALAWLPAAVDRDQVLADV' A
#
# COMPACT_ATOMS: atom_id res chain seq x y z
N ALA A 1 16.86 25.56 -14.13
CA ALA A 1 15.41 25.39 -14.15
C ALA A 1 14.94 25.48 -12.70
N GLU A 2 13.99 26.37 -12.42
CA GLU A 2 13.38 26.48 -11.09
C GLU A 2 12.46 25.27 -10.90
N TYR A 3 12.70 24.45 -9.88
CA TYR A 3 11.87 23.27 -9.59
C TYR A 3 11.00 23.54 -8.37
N THR A 4 9.82 22.93 -8.34
CA THR A 4 8.97 22.97 -7.15
C THR A 4 9.49 21.94 -6.13
N PRO A 5 9.84 22.34 -4.90
CA PRO A 5 10.36 21.40 -3.91
C PRO A 5 9.28 20.41 -3.48
N VAL A 6 9.63 19.13 -3.40
CA VAL A 6 8.76 18.09 -2.85
C VAL A 6 8.68 18.29 -1.34
N LYS A 7 7.48 18.54 -0.81
CA LYS A 7 7.25 18.74 0.63
C LYS A 7 6.55 17.57 1.32
N ARG A 8 5.92 16.68 0.54
CA ARG A 8 5.19 15.52 1.03
C ARG A 8 5.26 14.37 0.05
N ILE A 9 5.42 13.16 0.57
CA ILE A 9 5.46 11.90 -0.18
C ILE A 9 4.43 10.96 0.44
N VAL A 10 3.68 10.24 -0.40
CA VAL A 10 2.72 9.22 0.03
C VAL A 10 3.10 7.89 -0.59
N VAL A 11 3.10 6.83 0.20
CA VAL A 11 3.39 5.46 -0.28
C VAL A 11 2.30 4.49 0.17
N GLY A 12 1.76 3.73 -0.77
CA GLY A 12 0.83 2.64 -0.48
C GLY A 12 1.56 1.42 0.06
N VAL A 13 1.00 0.78 1.08
CA VAL A 13 1.52 -0.47 1.65
C VAL A 13 0.42 -1.53 1.74
N ASP A 14 0.68 -2.72 1.20
CA ASP A 14 -0.26 -3.86 1.17
C ASP A 14 0.37 -5.15 1.73
N GLY A 15 1.60 -5.07 2.25
CA GLY A 15 2.35 -6.22 2.80
C GLY A 15 3.18 -6.99 1.77
N SER A 16 3.05 -6.71 0.47
CA SER A 16 3.86 -7.33 -0.59
C SER A 16 5.33 -6.93 -0.53
N ASP A 17 6.20 -7.74 -1.14
CA ASP A 17 7.63 -7.40 -1.27
C ASP A 17 7.85 -6.15 -2.13
N SER A 18 7.00 -5.92 -3.13
CA SER A 18 6.96 -4.69 -3.91
C SER A 18 6.66 -3.47 -3.05
N ALA A 19 5.66 -3.54 -2.17
CA ALA A 19 5.34 -2.45 -1.24
C ALA A 19 6.48 -2.20 -0.25
N ARG A 20 7.16 -3.25 0.21
CA ARG A 20 8.35 -3.11 1.06
C ARG A 20 9.48 -2.37 0.36
N LYS A 21 9.74 -2.65 -0.92
CA LYS A 21 10.74 -1.93 -1.73
C LYS A 21 10.32 -0.48 -1.95
N ALA A 22 9.05 -0.24 -2.27
CA ALA A 22 8.50 1.10 -2.46
C ALA A 22 8.63 1.95 -1.18
N LEU A 23 8.32 1.40 -0.01
CA LEU A 23 8.46 2.09 1.27
C LEU A 23 9.92 2.48 1.55
N LYS A 24 10.88 1.57 1.29
CA LYS A 24 12.32 1.88 1.46
C LYS A 24 12.75 3.04 0.56
N CYS A 25 12.32 3.04 -0.70
CA CYS A 25 12.60 4.13 -1.63
C CYS A 25 11.98 5.45 -1.14
N ALA A 26 10.72 5.42 -0.72
CA ALA A 26 10.02 6.61 -0.24
C ALA A 26 10.67 7.25 0.99
N VAL A 27 11.26 6.45 1.90
CA VAL A 27 12.05 6.96 3.03
C VAL A 27 13.29 7.71 2.54
N VAL A 28 14.07 7.11 1.65
CA VAL A 28 15.28 7.72 1.10
C VAL A 28 14.96 9.04 0.40
N GLU A 29 13.89 9.07 -0.38
CA GLU A 29 13.44 10.30 -1.05
C GLU A 29 12.95 11.34 -0.03
N ALA A 30 12.16 10.95 0.97
CA ALA A 30 11.68 11.89 1.98
C ALA A 30 12.83 12.56 2.73
N GLU A 31 13.88 11.81 3.07
CA GLU A 31 15.11 12.35 3.66
C GLU A 31 15.84 13.29 2.72
N ALA A 32 16.02 12.90 1.45
CA ALA A 32 16.69 13.72 0.44
C ALA A 32 15.99 15.07 0.20
N TRP A 33 14.67 15.09 0.28
CA TRP A 33 13.85 16.29 0.07
C TRP A 33 13.52 17.05 1.36
N GLY A 34 13.81 16.49 2.54
CA GLY A 34 13.29 17.01 3.82
C GLY A 34 11.76 17.03 3.87
N ALA A 35 11.12 16.07 3.20
CA ALA A 35 9.67 15.98 3.01
C ALA A 35 9.01 15.11 4.08
N GLU A 36 7.73 15.38 4.36
CA GLU A 36 6.89 14.53 5.19
C GLU A 36 6.50 13.25 4.44
N LEU A 37 6.69 12.07 5.04
CA LEU A 37 6.29 10.79 4.45
C LEU A 37 5.03 10.22 5.14
N THR A 38 4.02 9.86 4.36
CA THR A 38 2.83 9.15 4.83
C THR A 38 2.73 7.77 4.18
N ALA A 39 2.75 6.71 4.99
CA ALA A 39 2.45 5.35 4.53
C ALA A 39 0.95 5.05 4.71
N VAL A 40 0.30 4.52 3.67
CA VAL A 40 -1.15 4.26 3.65
C VAL A 40 -1.42 2.81 3.33
N ALA A 41 -2.15 2.13 4.21
CA ALA A 41 -2.71 0.80 3.96
C ALA A 41 -4.23 0.91 3.83
N ALA A 42 -4.79 0.37 2.75
CA ALA A 42 -6.24 0.33 2.57
C ALA A 42 -6.79 -0.99 3.10
N VAL A 43 -7.61 -0.93 4.16
CA VAL A 43 -8.24 -2.10 4.76
C VAL A 43 -9.73 -2.11 4.39
N PRO A 44 -10.22 -3.14 3.65
CA PRO A 44 -11.64 -3.38 3.50
C PRO A 44 -12.40 -3.31 4.82
N MET A 45 -13.44 -2.49 4.85
CA MET A 45 -14.41 -2.52 5.94
C MET A 45 -15.25 -3.79 5.77
N ALA A 46 -15.24 -4.65 6.78
CA ALA A 46 -15.95 -5.93 6.74
C ALA A 46 -17.47 -5.72 6.73
N SER A 47 -18.02 -5.51 5.54
CA SER A 47 -19.45 -5.70 5.25
C SER A 47 -19.57 -6.69 4.10
N GLY A 48 -20.06 -7.90 4.38
CA GLY A 48 -20.26 -8.95 3.39
C GLY A 48 -18.97 -9.38 2.65
N ALA A 49 -19.02 -9.41 1.32
CA ALA A 49 -17.94 -9.85 0.42
C ALA A 49 -16.59 -9.13 0.59
N GLY A 50 -16.54 -8.02 1.33
CA GLY A 50 -15.30 -7.28 1.64
C GLY A 50 -14.33 -8.02 2.57
N ALA A 51 -14.80 -9.02 3.34
CA ALA A 51 -13.94 -9.80 4.24
C ALA A 51 -12.88 -10.63 3.50
N LEU A 52 -13.16 -11.05 2.26
CA LEU A 52 -12.27 -11.90 1.45
C LEU A 52 -11.21 -11.12 0.67
N ALA A 53 -11.33 -9.79 0.60
CA ALA A 53 -10.42 -8.94 -0.18
C ALA A 53 -8.97 -8.92 0.38
N TRP A 54 -8.77 -9.36 1.62
CA TRP A 54 -7.47 -9.48 2.29
C TRP A 54 -6.84 -10.87 2.21
N LEU A 55 -7.48 -11.83 1.54
CA LEU A 55 -6.88 -13.15 1.40
C LEU A 55 -5.57 -13.05 0.60
N PRO A 56 -4.48 -13.69 1.07
CA PRO A 56 -3.22 -13.74 0.35
C PRO A 56 -3.45 -14.19 -1.10
N ALA A 57 -2.67 -13.68 -2.05
CA ALA A 57 -2.83 -13.98 -3.48
C ALA A 57 -2.72 -15.49 -3.82
N ALA A 58 -2.19 -16.30 -2.90
CA ALA A 58 -2.14 -17.76 -3.01
C ALA A 58 -3.46 -18.47 -2.68
N VAL A 59 -4.45 -17.76 -2.13
CA VAL A 59 -5.78 -18.30 -1.85
C VAL A 59 -6.64 -18.07 -3.09
N ASP A 60 -7.16 -19.17 -3.65
CA ASP A 60 -8.08 -19.12 -4.77
C ASP A 60 -9.39 -18.45 -4.33
N ARG A 61 -9.63 -17.24 -4.86
CA ARG A 61 -10.76 -16.40 -4.48
C ARG A 61 -12.07 -16.97 -4.99
N ASP A 62 -12.06 -17.67 -6.12
CA ASP A 62 -13.27 -18.25 -6.70
C ASP A 62 -13.76 -19.43 -5.85
N GLN A 63 -12.83 -20.20 -5.29
CA GLN A 63 -13.15 -21.34 -4.42
C GLN A 63 -13.74 -20.90 -3.07
N VAL A 64 -13.24 -19.81 -2.48
CA VAL A 64 -13.75 -19.30 -1.18
C VAL A 64 -15.12 -18.65 -1.31
N LEU A 65 -15.44 -18.06 -2.47
CA LEU A 65 -16.77 -17.48 -2.74
C LEU A 65 -17.85 -18.54 -2.96
N ALA A 66 -17.48 -19.75 -3.39
CA ALA A 66 -18.41 -20.86 -3.61
C ALA A 66 -18.85 -21.58 -2.32
N ASP A 67 -18.11 -21.40 -1.22
CA ASP A 67 -18.32 -22.07 0.07
C ASP A 67 -19.21 -21.26 1.05
N VAL A 68 -19.80 -20.14 0.62
CA VAL A 68 -20.75 -19.30 1.40
C VAL A 68 -22.16 -19.42 0.84
#